data_AF-A0AAV4VP80-F1
#
_entry.id   AF-A0AAV4VP80-F1
#
_cell.length_a   1.000
_cell.length_b   1.000
_cell.length_c   1.000
_cell.angle_alpha   90.00
_cell.angle_beta   90.00
_cell.angle_gamma   90.00
#
_symmetry.space_group_name_H-M   'P 1'
#
loop_
_entity.id
_entity.type
_entity.pdbx_description
1 polymer ?
#
loop_
_entity_poly.entity_id
_entity_poly.type
_entity_poly.pdbx_seq_one_letter_code
_entity_poly.pdbx_strand_id
1 'polypeptide(L)'
;MDTRFIFIFEKLSAEDPLSKVVKNQWYFRMQLVQKEIPPESSPLIYGEVTEYGDNLTVRCSSAKSKPAANLSWYVNDVLVR
;
A
#
# COMPACT_ATOMS: atom_id res chain seq x y z
N MET A 1 -3.25 -11.33 -10.70
CA MET A 1 -2.23 -10.43 -10.13
C MET A 1 -1.63 -9.66 -11.29
N ASP A 2 -2.05 -8.42 -11.46
CA ASP A 2 -1.78 -7.60 -12.66
C ASP A 2 -0.63 -6.64 -12.33
N THR A 3 0.61 -7.07 -12.59
CA THR A 3 1.83 -6.28 -12.36
C THR A 3 2.15 -5.54 -13.66
N ARG A 4 2.07 -4.21 -13.64
CA ARG A 4 2.50 -3.38 -14.77
C ARG A 4 3.95 -3.00 -14.56
N PHE A 5 4.78 -3.26 -15.57
CA PHE A 5 6.18 -2.83 -15.60
C PHE A 5 6.25 -1.52 -16.38
N ILE A 6 6.79 -0.48 -15.75
CA ILE A 6 7.14 0.76 -16.46
C ILE A 6 8.61 0.62 -16.88
N PHE A 7 8.85 0.71 -18.19
CA PHE A 7 10.20 0.70 -18.74
C PHE A 7 10.70 2.13 -18.90
N ILE A 8 11.72 2.50 -18.14
CA ILE A 8 12.43 3.77 -18.29
C ILE A 8 13.81 3.48 -18.86
N PHE A 9 14.15 4.14 -19.97
CA PHE A 9 15.48 4.08 -20.58
C PHE A 9 16.34 5.20 -19.99
N GLU A 10 17.36 4.84 -19.22
CA GLU A 10 18.34 5.78 -18.68
C GLU A 10 19.70 5.54 -19.37
N LYS A 11 20.45 6.62 -19.62
CA LYS A 11 21.84 6.55 -20.10
C LYS A 11 22.76 6.53 -18.89
N LEU A 12 23.47 5.43 -18.64
CA LEU A 12 24.55 5.40 -17.64
C LEU A 12 25.82 5.87 -18.34
N SER A 13 26.12 7.16 -18.27
CA SER A 13 27.49 7.63 -18.52
C SER A 13 28.25 7.52 -17.20
N ALA A 14 28.65 6.31 -16.84
CA ALA A 14 29.61 6.14 -15.76
C ALA A 14 30.97 6.59 -16.31
N GLU A 15 31.42 7.78 -15.90
CA GLU A 15 32.82 8.18 -16.03
C GLU A 15 33.65 7.31 -15.07
N ASP A 16 34.02 6.12 -15.51
CA ASP A 16 35.00 5.30 -14.80
C ASP A 16 36.39 5.94 -15.00
N PRO A 17 37.06 6.45 -13.94
CA PRO A 17 38.33 7.16 -14.06
C PRO A 17 39.47 6.29 -14.60
N LEU A 18 39.31 4.96 -14.69
CA LEU A 18 40.28 4.00 -15.23
C LEU A 18 39.90 3.44 -16.62
N SER A 19 38.68 3.72 -17.11
CA SER A 19 38.20 3.23 -18.41
C SER A 19 38.16 4.36 -19.44
N LYS A 20 39.13 4.38 -20.37
CA LYS A 20 39.14 5.27 -21.55
C LYS A 20 38.08 4.93 -22.61
N VAL A 21 37.08 4.10 -22.29
CA VAL A 21 36.02 3.70 -23.22
C VAL A 21 34.72 4.37 -22.80
N VAL A 22 34.27 5.34 -23.59
CA VAL A 22 32.90 5.86 -23.51
C VAL A 22 31.96 4.74 -23.95
N LYS A 23 31.39 4.03 -22.97
CA LYS A 23 30.41 2.96 -23.24
C LYS A 23 29.05 3.62 -23.48
N ASN A 24 28.64 3.72 -24.74
CA ASN A 24 27.28 4.15 -25.12
C ASN A 24 26.28 2.99 -24.96
N GLN A 25 26.15 2.47 -23.73
CA GLN A 25 25.23 1.37 -23.43
C GLN A 25 23.98 1.90 -22.73
N TRP A 26 22.82 1.59 -23.30
CA TRP A 26 21.53 1.78 -22.64
C TRP A 26 21.25 0.60 -21.72
N TYR A 27 20.77 0.87 -20.51
CA TYR A 27 20.30 -0.16 -19.58
C TYR A 27 18.84 0.12 -19.23
N PHE A 28 18.13 -0.95 -18.91
CA PHE A 28 16.74 -0.86 -18.45
C PHE A 28 16.74 -0.69 -16.94
N ARG A 29 16.11 0.38 -16.46
CA ARG A 29 15.75 0.47 -15.04
C ARG A 29 14.33 -0.05 -14.86
N MET A 30 14.22 -1.26 -14.34
CA MET A 30 12.93 -1.85 -14.01
C MET A 30 12.45 -1.30 -12.67
N GLN A 31 11.30 -0.63 -12.67
CA GLN A 31 10.59 -0.27 -11.46
C GLN A 31 9.33 -1.13 -11.31
N LEU A 32 9.19 -1.76 -10.15
CA LEU A 32 7.99 -2.50 -9.80
C LEU A 32 6.94 -1.52 -9.27
N VAL A 33 5.83 -1.37 -9.99
CA VAL A 33 4.68 -0.60 -9.51
C VAL A 33 3.62 -1.57 -9.02
N GLN A 34 3.26 -1.45 -7.74
CA GLN A 34 2.15 -2.23 -7.19
C GLN A 34 0.83 -1.57 -7.60
N LYS A 35 -0.10 -2.35 -8.15
CA LYS A 35 -1.47 -1.88 -8.42
C LYS A 35 -2.15 -1.55 -7.08
N GLU A 36 -2.55 -0.29 -6.93
CA GLU A 36 -3.42 0.15 -5.84
C GLU A 36 -4.84 -0.35 -6.08
N ILE A 37 -5.45 -0.91 -5.03
CA ILE A 37 -6.79 -1.48 -5.06
C ILE A 37 -7.55 -0.86 -3.87
N PRO A 38 -8.48 0.07 -4.11
CA PRO A 38 -9.33 0.58 -3.04
C PRO A 38 -10.23 -0.54 -2.50
N PRO A 39 -10.68 -0.44 -1.24
CA PRO A 39 -11.65 -1.39 -0.70
C PRO A 39 -12.94 -1.37 -1.52
N GLU A 40 -13.46 -2.55 -1.84
CA GLU A 40 -14.68 -2.72 -2.65
C GLU A 40 -15.94 -2.19 -1.96
N SER A 41 -15.95 -2.22 -0.62
CA SER A 41 -17.07 -1.76 0.19
C SER A 41 -16.63 -1.08 1.48
N SER A 42 -17.56 -0.34 2.08
CA SER A 42 -17.39 0.27 3.40
C SER A 42 -17.08 -0.78 4.47
N PRO A 43 -16.33 -0.40 5.52
CA PRO A 43 -16.03 -1.31 6.62
C PRO A 43 -17.30 -1.73 7.36
N LEU A 44 -17.33 -2.98 7.80
CA LEU A 44 -18.45 -3.57 8.50
C LEU A 44 -18.10 -3.69 9.99
N ILE A 45 -19.02 -3.25 10.84
CA ILE A 45 -18.90 -3.34 12.30
C ILE A 45 -19.80 -4.47 12.79
N TYR A 46 -19.22 -5.35 13.59
CA TYR A 46 -19.91 -6.48 14.22
C TYR A 46 -19.69 -6.41 15.72
N GLY A 47 -20.72 -6.68 16.50
CA GLY A 47 -20.66 -6.70 17.96
C GLY A 47 -21.83 -7.50 18.52
N GLU A 48 -21.67 -7.99 19.75
CA GLU A 48 -22.74 -8.65 20.49
C GLU A 48 -23.55 -7.60 21.27
N VAL A 49 -24.86 -7.78 21.37
CA VAL A 49 -25.71 -6.95 22.23
C VAL A 49 -25.57 -7.48 23.64
N THR A 50 -24.96 -6.70 24.53
CA THR A 50 -24.81 -7.05 25.94
C THR A 50 -25.76 -6.24 26.80
N GLU A 51 -25.95 -6.68 28.05
CA GLU A 51 -26.72 -5.92 29.03
C GLU A 51 -25.99 -4.64 29.43
N TYR A 52 -26.73 -3.71 30.02
CA TYR A 52 -26.19 -2.44 30.48
C TYR A 52 -25.20 -2.68 31.64
N GLY A 53 -23.96 -2.24 31.47
CA GLY A 53 -22.89 -2.38 32.46
C GLY A 53 -21.84 -3.45 32.10
N ASP A 54 -22.09 -4.26 31.07
CA ASP A 54 -21.14 -5.27 30.59
C ASP A 54 -20.11 -4.71 29.60
N ASN A 55 -18.98 -5.40 29.50
CA ASN A 55 -17.94 -5.10 28.52
C ASN A 55 -18.36 -5.55 27.12
N LEU A 56 -18.53 -4.59 26.22
CA LEU A 56 -18.87 -4.81 24.82
C LEU A 56 -17.60 -4.99 23.98
N THR A 57 -17.50 -6.10 23.22
CA THR A 57 -16.44 -6.28 22.24
C THR A 57 -16.98 -6.02 20.83
N VAL A 58 -16.48 -4.97 20.18
CA VAL A 58 -16.79 -4.64 18.78
C VAL A 58 -15.62 -4.96 17.87
N ARG A 59 -15.93 -5.45 16.67
CA ARG A 59 -14.97 -5.79 15.62
C ARG A 59 -15.30 -4.98 14.38
N CYS A 60 -14.27 -4.42 13.76
CA CYS A 60 -14.37 -3.72 12.47
C CYS A 60 -13.53 -4.48 11.45
N SER A 61 -14.13 -4.77 10.29
CA SER A 61 -13.44 -5.44 9.19
C SER A 61 -13.59 -4.60 7.91
N SER A 62 -12.49 -4.43 7.18
CA SER A 62 -12.51 -3.77 5.86
C SER A 62 -12.59 -4.79 4.74
N ALA A 63 -13.12 -4.36 3.59
CA ALA A 63 -13.02 -5.12 2.36
C ALA A 63 -11.56 -5.25 1.91
N LYS A 64 -11.30 -6.24 1.05
CA LYS A 64 -9.96 -6.47 0.48
C LYS A 64 -9.47 -5.20 -0.22
N SER A 65 -8.27 -4.78 0.16
CA SER A 65 -7.61 -3.59 -0.36
C SER A 65 -6.11 -3.83 -0.51
N LYS A 66 -5.48 -3.04 -1.36
CA LYS A 66 -4.03 -3.02 -1.54
C LYS A 66 -3.57 -1.57 -1.68
N PRO A 67 -2.76 -1.02 -0.76
CA PRO A 67 -2.23 -1.65 0.46
C PRO A 67 -3.33 -1.98 1.48
N ALA A 68 -2.96 -2.71 2.55
CA ALA A 68 -3.91 -3.04 3.62
C ALA A 68 -4.50 -1.75 4.22
N ALA A 69 -5.83 -1.72 4.38
CA ALA A 69 -6.52 -0.56 4.92
C ALA A 69 -6.17 -0.29 6.39
N ASN A 70 -6.01 0.99 6.74
CA ASN A 70 -5.88 1.42 8.12
C ASN A 70 -7.27 1.66 8.73
N LEU A 71 -7.58 0.93 9.79
CA LEU A 71 -8.82 1.09 10.55
C LEU A 71 -8.58 1.95 11.78
N SER A 72 -9.53 2.82 12.11
CA SER A 72 -9.50 3.66 13.30
C SER A 72 -10.88 3.73 13.91
N TRP A 73 -10.96 3.72 15.24
CA TRP A 73 -12.22 3.76 15.97
C TRP A 73 -12.54 5.17 16.42
N TYR A 74 -13.79 5.58 16.22
CA TYR A 74 -14.35 6.81 16.77
C TYR A 74 -15.54 6.46 17.65
N VAL A 75 -15.51 6.91 18.89
CA VAL A 75 -16.61 6.76 19.84
C VAL A 75 -17.08 8.15 20.23
N ASN A 76 -18.34 8.48 19.96
CA ASN A 76 -18.90 9.82 20.14
C ASN A 76 -18.02 10.91 19.50
N ASP A 77 -17.62 10.67 18.25
CA ASP A 77 -16.76 11.55 17.44
C ASP A 77 -15.32 11.75 17.96
N VAL A 78 -14.91 11.02 18.99
CA VAL A 78 -13.55 11.06 19.53
C VAL A 78 -12.76 9.85 19.05
N LEU A 79 -11.57 10.10 18.48
CA LEU A 79 -10.63 9.05 18.08
C LEU A 79 -10.16 8.27 19.32
N VAL A 80 -10.41 6.97 19.32
CA VAL A 80 -9.90 6.04 20.34
C VAL A 80 -8.59 5.45 19.84
N ARG A 81 -7.53 5.56 20.65
CA ARG A 81 -6.18 5.04 20.36
C ARG A 81 -5.86 3.83 21.21
#